data_AF-F4T1U3-F1
#
_entry.id   AF-F4T1U3-F1
#
_cell.length_a   1.000
_cell.length_b   1.000
_cell.length_c   1.000
_cell.angle_alpha   90.00
_cell.angle_beta   90.00
_cell.angle_gamma   90.00
#
_symmetry.space_group_name_H-M   'P 1'
#
loop_
_entity.id
_entity.type
_entity.pdbx_description
1 polymer ?
#
loop_
_entity_poly.entity_id
_entity_poly.type
_entity_poly.pdbx_seq_one_letter_code
_entity_poly.pdbx_strand_id
1 'polypeptide(L)'
;MTVSTEVDHNEYTGNGVTTSFPYTFRVFNKSDLVVQVIDPDENITVLALDTDYTVTGAGGYNGGNVILSKALANGYQISISRELPVTQETDLRNQGKFFAEVHEDAFDKLTMLIQQVSSLFRLALRKPSNIADWYDALNNYIRNLKGLC
;
A
#
# COMPACT_ATOMS: atom_id res chain seq x y z
N MET A 1 -3.65 -20.44 -3.20
CA MET A 1 -3.40 -19.52 -4.34
C MET A 1 -2.25 -18.61 -3.93
N THR A 2 -1.57 -17.96 -4.88
CA THR A 2 -0.37 -17.15 -4.63
C THR A 2 -0.61 -15.67 -4.94
N VAL A 3 0.28 -14.80 -4.47
CA VAL A 3 0.39 -13.41 -4.95
C VAL A 3 0.85 -13.42 -6.40
N SER A 4 -0.04 -13.02 -7.30
CA SER A 4 0.18 -13.06 -8.76
C SER A 4 0.19 -11.68 -9.43
N THR A 5 0.04 -10.62 -8.64
CA THR A 5 0.03 -9.23 -9.11
C THR A 5 1.17 -8.44 -8.47
N GLU A 6 1.71 -7.48 -9.22
CA GLU A 6 2.67 -6.49 -8.71
C GLU A 6 1.98 -5.27 -8.08
N VAL A 7 0.66 -5.15 -8.23
CA VAL A 7 -0.12 -4.06 -7.65
C VAL A 7 -0.13 -4.21 -6.13
N ASP A 8 0.31 -3.17 -5.43
CA ASP A 8 0.37 -3.09 -3.97
C ASP A 8 -0.30 -1.83 -3.40
N HIS A 9 -0.82 -0.98 -4.28
CA HIS A 9 -1.61 0.20 -3.95
C HIS A 9 -2.62 0.52 -5.07
N ASN A 10 -3.65 1.29 -4.72
CA ASN A 10 -4.61 1.89 -5.65
C ASN A 10 -4.85 3.35 -5.24
N GLU A 11 -5.09 4.21 -6.23
CA GLU A 11 -5.32 5.64 -6.03
C GLU A 11 -6.58 6.10 -6.76
N TYR A 12 -7.32 7.03 -6.17
CA TYR A 12 -8.54 7.58 -6.74
C TYR A 12 -8.70 9.07 -6.42
N THR A 13 -9.46 9.78 -7.25
CA THR A 13 -9.87 11.18 -7.00
C THR A 13 -11.32 11.22 -6.53
N GLY A 14 -11.57 11.97 -5.46
CA GLY A 14 -12.90 12.21 -4.90
C GLY A 14 -13.74 13.11 -5.80
N ASN A 15 -15.04 12.82 -5.84
CA ASN A 15 -16.05 13.58 -6.58
C ASN A 15 -17.14 14.16 -5.65
N GLY A 16 -16.98 14.05 -4.33
CA GLY A 16 -17.95 14.50 -3.33
C GLY A 16 -19.12 13.56 -3.08
N VAL A 17 -19.19 12.40 -3.76
CA VAL A 17 -20.33 11.45 -3.65
C VAL A 17 -19.88 10.01 -3.40
N THR A 18 -18.77 9.57 -4.01
CA THR A 18 -18.27 8.19 -3.88
C THR A 18 -17.75 7.91 -2.47
N THR A 19 -18.20 6.80 -1.88
CA THR A 19 -17.75 6.30 -0.57
C THR A 19 -16.99 4.97 -0.67
N SER A 20 -17.21 4.18 -1.73
CA SER A 20 -16.58 2.87 -1.91
C SER A 20 -15.49 2.94 -2.97
N PHE A 21 -14.29 2.55 -2.58
CA PHE A 21 -13.10 2.52 -3.41
C PHE A 21 -12.55 1.09 -3.46
N PRO A 22 -12.49 0.46 -4.65
CA PRO A 22 -11.98 -0.89 -4.74
C PRO A 22 -10.47 -0.92 -4.48
N TYR A 23 -9.97 -2.07 -4.02
CA TYR A 23 -8.54 -2.38 -4.05
C TYR A 23 -8.35 -3.75 -4.70
N THR A 24 -7.29 -3.93 -5.48
CA THR A 24 -7.15 -5.07 -6.41
C THR A 24 -5.99 -6.00 -6.05
N PHE A 25 -5.58 -6.02 -4.79
CA PHE A 25 -4.44 -6.79 -4.29
C PHE A 25 -4.79 -7.53 -3.00
N ARG A 26 -4.09 -8.64 -2.73
CA ARG A 26 -4.28 -9.47 -1.53
C ARG A 26 -3.78 -8.76 -0.28
N VAL A 27 -4.57 -8.83 0.79
CA VAL A 27 -4.22 -8.49 2.17
C VAL A 27 -4.66 -9.63 3.09
N PHE A 28 -3.91 -9.94 4.15
CA PHE A 28 -4.29 -11.01 5.07
C PHE A 28 -5.37 -10.54 6.04
N ASN A 29 -5.20 -9.34 6.58
CA ASN A 29 -6.11 -8.70 7.52
C ASN A 29 -6.50 -7.31 7.02
N LYS A 30 -7.66 -6.82 7.48
CA LYS A 30 -8.10 -5.44 7.21
C LYS A 30 -7.12 -4.39 7.73
N SER A 31 -6.39 -4.70 8.80
CA SER A 31 -5.35 -3.85 9.41
C SER A 31 -4.08 -3.75 8.58
N ASP A 32 -3.92 -4.60 7.57
CA ASP A 32 -2.77 -4.54 6.66
C ASP A 32 -2.94 -3.46 5.58
N LEU A 33 -4.07 -2.75 5.58
CA LEU A 33 -4.31 -1.59 4.72
C LEU A 33 -4.01 -0.29 5.48
N VAL A 34 -3.28 0.58 4.81
CA VAL A 34 -3.15 2.00 5.18
C VAL A 34 -3.90 2.81 4.14
N VAL A 35 -4.82 3.65 4.62
CA VAL A 35 -5.63 4.54 3.79
C VAL A 35 -5.26 5.97 4.13
N GLN A 36 -4.80 6.70 3.12
CA GLN A 36 -4.40 8.09 3.24
C GLN A 36 -5.22 8.94 2.29
N VAL A 37 -5.51 10.16 2.70
CA VAL A 37 -6.18 11.16 1.87
C VAL A 37 -5.30 12.40 1.83
N ILE A 38 -5.19 12.99 0.64
CA ILE A 38 -4.55 14.28 0.43
C ILE A 38 -5.59 15.30 -0.02
N ASP A 39 -5.60 16.47 0.62
CA ASP A 39 -6.47 17.59 0.26
C ASP A 39 -5.85 18.47 -0.85
N PRO A 40 -6.60 19.42 -1.44
CA PRO A 40 -6.07 20.32 -2.46
C PRO A 40 -4.95 21.26 -1.98
N ASP A 41 -4.76 21.41 -0.67
CA ASP A 41 -3.67 22.18 -0.05
C ASP A 41 -2.46 21.30 0.28
N GLU A 42 -2.43 20.06 -0.23
CA GLU A 42 -1.38 19.04 -0.07
C GLU A 42 -1.19 18.53 1.38
N ASN A 43 -2.20 18.67 2.24
CA ASN A 43 -2.17 18.08 3.58
C ASN A 43 -2.56 16.60 3.51
N ILE A 44 -1.70 15.73 4.06
CA ILE A 44 -1.93 14.29 4.11
C ILE A 44 -2.54 13.90 5.46
N THR A 45 -3.64 13.15 5.42
CA THR A 45 -4.30 12.57 6.60
C THR A 45 -4.34 11.05 6.47
N VAL A 46 -3.91 10.33 7.51
CA VAL A 46 -4.11 8.88 7.61
C VAL A 46 -5.49 8.64 8.24
N LEU A 47 -6.34 7.87 7.56
CA LEU A 47 -7.67 7.53 8.06
C LEU A 47 -7.60 6.37 9.07
N ALA A 48 -8.47 6.40 10.07
CA ALA A 48 -8.57 5.36 11.09
C ALA A 48 -9.52 4.24 10.67
N LEU A 49 -9.02 2.99 10.65
CA LEU A 49 -9.83 1.80 10.40
C LEU A 49 -10.94 1.66 11.46
N ASP A 50 -12.12 1.23 11.02
CA ASP A 50 -13.36 1.07 11.80
C ASP A 50 -13.96 2.38 12.37
N THR A 51 -13.34 3.53 12.11
CA THR A 51 -13.87 4.86 12.46
C THR A 51 -14.17 5.65 11.19
N ASP A 52 -13.12 5.90 10.39
CA ASP A 52 -13.23 6.68 9.16
C ASP A 52 -13.60 5.80 7.96
N TYR A 53 -13.21 4.52 7.97
CA TYR A 53 -13.51 3.56 6.91
C TYR A 53 -13.62 2.12 7.40
N THR A 54 -14.21 1.26 6.57
CA THR A 54 -14.25 -0.20 6.77
C THR A 54 -13.69 -0.92 5.54
N VAL A 55 -13.32 -2.19 5.70
CA VAL A 55 -12.69 -3.00 4.64
C VAL A 55 -13.51 -4.26 4.39
N THR A 56 -13.76 -4.56 3.13
CA THR A 56 -14.30 -5.85 2.67
C THR A 56 -13.25 -6.61 1.88
N GLY A 57 -13.25 -7.94 1.90
CA GLY A 57 -12.39 -8.76 1.05
C GLY A 57 -11.01 -9.10 1.64
N ALA A 58 -10.74 -8.70 2.89
CA ALA A 58 -9.54 -9.13 3.61
C ALA A 58 -9.50 -10.66 3.77
N GLY A 59 -8.30 -11.24 3.65
CA GLY A 59 -8.08 -12.69 3.60
C GLY A 59 -8.32 -13.30 2.21
N GLY A 60 -9.03 -12.60 1.33
CA GLY A 60 -9.24 -13.00 -0.07
C GLY A 60 -8.07 -12.63 -0.99
N TYR A 61 -8.04 -13.23 -2.17
CA TYR A 61 -6.94 -13.07 -3.13
C TYR A 61 -7.11 -11.93 -4.13
N ASN A 62 -8.34 -11.49 -4.37
CA ASN A 62 -8.69 -10.57 -5.46
C ASN A 62 -8.86 -9.12 -5.00
N GLY A 63 -8.55 -8.85 -3.73
CA GLY A 63 -8.83 -7.59 -3.07
C GLY A 63 -10.29 -7.44 -2.66
N GLY A 64 -10.78 -6.21 -2.66
CA GLY A 64 -12.10 -5.87 -2.13
C GLY A 64 -12.38 -4.37 -2.21
N ASN A 65 -12.92 -3.80 -1.14
CA ASN A 65 -13.25 -2.37 -1.07
C ASN A 65 -12.84 -1.75 0.26
N VAL A 66 -12.38 -0.51 0.20
CA VAL A 66 -12.35 0.45 1.29
C VAL A 66 -13.63 1.28 1.20
N ILE A 67 -14.44 1.26 2.26
CA ILE A 67 -15.71 1.98 2.32
C ILE A 67 -15.59 3.07 3.37
N LEU A 68 -15.51 4.32 2.93
CA LEU A 68 -15.44 5.49 3.80
C LEU A 68 -16.79 5.74 4.49
N SER A 69 -16.73 6.23 5.73
CA SER A 69 -17.89 6.68 6.52
C SER A 69 -18.56 7.94 5.95
N LYS A 70 -17.82 8.72 5.15
CA LYS A 70 -18.27 9.93 4.46
C LYS A 70 -17.72 9.93 3.03
N ALA A 71 -18.45 10.53 2.09
CA ALA A 71 -17.99 10.64 0.71
C ALA A 71 -16.68 11.43 0.63
N LEU A 72 -15.75 10.96 -0.19
CA LEU A 72 -14.49 11.68 -0.41
C LEU A 72 -14.78 12.98 -1.14
N ALA A 73 -14.40 14.11 -0.53
CA ALA A 73 -14.68 15.44 -1.05
C ALA A 73 -14.10 15.63 -2.46
N ASN A 74 -14.76 16.49 -3.26
CA ASN A 74 -14.32 16.76 -4.63
C ASN A 74 -12.91 17.37 -4.63
N GLY A 75 -12.02 16.81 -5.46
CA GLY A 75 -10.63 17.26 -5.59
C GLY A 75 -9.65 16.68 -4.56
N TYR A 76 -10.14 15.98 -3.53
CA TYR A 76 -9.27 15.21 -2.64
C TYR A 76 -8.82 13.94 -3.37
N GLN A 77 -7.62 13.43 -3.07
CA GLN A 77 -7.17 12.12 -3.56
C GLN A 77 -7.08 11.13 -2.40
N ILE A 78 -7.35 9.86 -2.67
CA ILE A 78 -7.21 8.75 -1.72
C ILE A 78 -6.17 7.77 -2.25
N SER A 79 -5.26 7.35 -1.38
CA SER A 79 -4.32 6.26 -1.60
C SER A 79 -4.65 5.12 -0.65
N ILE A 80 -4.76 3.90 -1.19
CA ILE A 80 -5.01 2.67 -0.46
C ILE A 80 -3.82 1.77 -0.73
N SER A 81 -3.01 1.50 0.29
CA SER A 81 -1.78 0.72 0.16
C SER A 81 -1.73 -0.41 1.19
N ARG A 82 -0.99 -1.46 0.86
CA ARG A 82 -0.67 -2.52 1.81
C ARG A 82 0.56 -2.16 2.64
N GLU A 83 0.45 -2.28 3.95
CA GLU A 83 1.58 -2.20 4.89
C GLU A 83 1.57 -3.40 5.83
N LEU A 84 2.59 -4.23 5.75
CA LEU A 84 2.77 -5.41 6.58
C LEU A 84 3.90 -5.22 7.59
N PRO A 85 3.77 -5.77 8.81
CA PRO A 85 4.90 -5.86 9.72
C PRO A 85 6.00 -6.75 9.12
N VAL A 86 7.25 -6.29 9.21
CA VAL A 86 8.44 -7.01 8.71
C VAL A 86 8.84 -8.10 9.71
N THR A 87 7.93 -9.06 9.91
CA THR A 87 8.08 -10.19 10.84
C THR A 87 7.69 -11.48 10.15
N GLN A 88 8.34 -12.58 10.53
CA GLN A 88 7.94 -13.92 10.15
C GLN A 88 7.18 -14.55 11.31
N GLU A 89 5.88 -14.82 11.11
CA GLU A 89 5.02 -15.42 12.14
C GLU A 89 4.93 -16.95 11.99
N THR A 90 5.26 -17.47 10.81
CA THR A 90 5.25 -18.90 10.52
C THR A 90 6.52 -19.57 11.04
N ASP A 91 6.35 -20.42 12.06
CA ASP A 91 7.39 -21.32 12.58
C ASP A 91 7.21 -22.73 12.00
N LEU A 92 8.11 -23.12 11.09
CA LEU A 92 8.07 -24.42 10.43
C LEU A 92 8.76 -25.48 11.30
N ARG A 93 7.98 -26.45 11.79
CA ARG A 93 8.48 -27.54 12.65
C ARG A 93 9.08 -28.69 11.85
N ASN A 94 10.17 -29.24 12.36
CA ASN A 94 10.75 -30.48 11.84
C ASN A 94 9.84 -31.69 12.13
N GLN A 95 9.80 -32.64 11.19
CA GLN A 95 9.06 -33.92 11.30
C GLN A 95 7.53 -33.77 11.48
N GLY A 96 6.98 -32.59 11.18
CA GLY A 96 5.54 -32.36 11.07
C GLY A 96 4.98 -32.79 9.71
N LYS A 97 3.65 -32.85 9.60
CA LYS A 97 2.99 -33.01 8.30
C LYS A 97 3.25 -31.77 7.44
N PHE A 98 3.49 -31.97 6.15
CA PHE A 98 3.63 -30.87 5.20
C PHE A 98 2.26 -30.26 4.88
N PHE A 99 2.05 -29.02 5.29
CA PHE A 99 0.87 -28.24 4.94
C PHE A 99 1.27 -27.19 3.90
N ALA A 100 0.92 -27.43 2.64
CA ALA A 100 1.31 -26.55 1.52
C ALA A 100 0.83 -25.11 1.74
N GLU A 101 -0.40 -24.92 2.24
CA GLU A 101 -0.98 -23.61 2.51
C GLU A 101 -0.16 -22.76 3.49
N VAL A 102 0.41 -23.37 4.53
CA VAL A 102 1.28 -22.67 5.50
C VAL A 102 2.56 -22.16 4.84
N HIS A 103 3.11 -22.92 3.89
CA HIS A 103 4.30 -22.52 3.15
C HIS A 103 3.97 -21.42 2.15
N GLU A 104 2.86 -21.58 1.41
CA GLU A 104 2.39 -20.58 0.45
C GLU A 104 2.08 -19.25 1.13
N ASP A 105 1.37 -19.21 2.26
CA ASP A 105 1.09 -17.94 2.95
C ASP A 105 2.37 -17.28 3.48
N ALA A 106 3.38 -18.06 3.90
CA ALA A 106 4.67 -17.52 4.31
C ALA A 106 5.45 -16.93 3.11
N PHE A 107 5.46 -17.61 1.97
CA PHE A 107 6.11 -17.13 0.74
C PHE A 107 5.38 -15.94 0.13
N ASP A 108 4.05 -15.94 0.18
CA ASP A 108 3.22 -14.80 -0.19
C ASP A 108 3.56 -13.59 0.67
N LYS A 109 3.60 -13.73 2.01
CA LYS A 109 3.98 -12.63 2.91
C LYS A 109 5.36 -12.06 2.57
N LEU A 110 6.36 -12.91 2.32
CA LEU A 110 7.69 -12.46 1.89
C LEU A 110 7.66 -11.71 0.55
N THR A 111 6.88 -12.21 -0.41
CA THR A 111 6.70 -11.55 -1.72
C THR A 111 6.05 -10.18 -1.55
N MET A 112 5.03 -10.07 -0.69
CA MET A 112 4.37 -8.80 -0.37
C MET A 112 5.32 -7.81 0.31
N LEU A 113 6.19 -8.27 1.21
CA LEU A 113 7.21 -7.42 1.84
C LEU A 113 8.23 -6.90 0.81
N ILE A 114 8.62 -7.72 -0.17
CA ILE A 114 9.50 -7.27 -1.27
C ILE A 114 8.80 -6.22 -2.16
N GLN A 115 7.50 -6.42 -2.45
CA GLN A 115 6.69 -5.42 -3.16
C GLN A 115 6.63 -4.10 -2.38
N GLN A 116 6.41 -4.16 -1.07
CA GLN A 116 6.42 -2.99 -0.17
C GLN A 116 7.77 -2.25 -0.21
N VAL A 117 8.89 -2.96 -0.14
CA VAL A 117 10.23 -2.34 -0.29
C VAL A 117 10.38 -1.68 -1.67
N SER A 118 9.88 -2.32 -2.74
CA SER A 118 9.89 -1.75 -4.09
C SER A 118 9.02 -0.48 -4.18
N SER A 119 7.88 -0.44 -3.49
CA SER A 119 7.05 0.76 -3.32
C SER A 119 7.81 1.90 -2.65
N LEU A 120 8.52 1.63 -1.56
CA LEU A 120 9.35 2.65 -0.90
C LEU A 120 10.40 3.23 -1.85
N PHE A 121 11.02 2.40 -2.71
CA PHE A 121 11.95 2.88 -3.73
C PHE A 121 11.28 3.68 -4.86
N ARG A 122 10.00 3.44 -5.18
CA ARG A 122 9.25 4.27 -6.14
C ARG A 122 8.98 5.67 -5.59
N LEU A 123 8.77 5.80 -4.28
CA LEU A 123 8.54 7.07 -3.61
C LEU A 123 9.84 7.83 -3.27
N ALA A 124 10.99 7.15 -3.29
CA ALA A 124 12.27 7.76 -2.99
C ALA A 124 12.84 8.55 -4.17
N LEU A 125 13.53 9.66 -3.87
CA LEU A 125 14.39 10.34 -4.83
C LEU A 125 15.63 9.48 -5.08
N ARG A 126 15.88 9.06 -6.33
CA ARG A 126 16.97 8.12 -6.67
C ARG A 126 17.85 8.62 -7.81
N LYS A 127 19.12 8.21 -7.79
CA LYS A 127 19.99 8.31 -8.96
C LYS A 127 19.47 7.36 -10.06
N PRO A 128 19.49 7.76 -11.34
CA PRO A 128 19.08 6.89 -12.43
C PRO A 128 20.07 5.74 -12.69
N SER A 129 21.33 5.88 -12.26
CA SER A 129 22.35 4.83 -12.35
C SER A 129 23.51 5.08 -11.39
N ASN A 130 24.41 4.09 -11.23
CA ASN A 130 25.60 4.19 -10.39
C ASN A 130 26.60 5.27 -10.85
N ILE A 131 26.59 5.64 -12.13
CA ILE A 131 27.50 6.64 -12.72
C ILE A 131 26.91 8.06 -12.71
N ALA A 132 25.62 8.21 -12.46
CA ALA A 132 24.98 9.51 -12.43
C ALA A 132 25.31 10.23 -11.13
N ASP A 133 25.68 11.51 -11.17
CA ASP A 133 25.90 12.35 -9.99
C ASP A 133 24.75 13.32 -9.70
N TRP A 134 23.56 12.98 -10.19
CA TRP A 134 22.34 13.74 -10.04
C TRP A 134 21.16 12.83 -9.72
N TYR A 135 20.11 13.42 -9.14
CA TYR A 135 18.86 12.74 -8.84
C TYR A 135 17.77 13.21 -9.82
N ASP A 136 16.95 12.28 -10.32
CA ASP A 136 15.79 12.62 -11.14
C ASP A 136 14.55 12.71 -10.25
N ALA A 137 13.89 13.88 -10.24
CA ALA A 137 12.64 14.08 -9.52
C ALA A 137 11.42 13.54 -10.28
N LEU A 138 11.58 13.12 -11.53
CA LEU A 138 10.52 12.57 -12.39
C LEU A 138 9.30 13.51 -12.50
N ASN A 139 9.58 14.81 -12.70
CA ASN A 139 8.62 15.92 -12.70
C ASN A 139 7.86 16.16 -11.38
N ASN A 140 8.24 15.50 -10.29
CA ASN A 140 7.72 15.83 -8.96
C ASN A 140 8.41 17.10 -8.42
N TYR A 141 7.64 17.92 -7.72
CA TYR A 141 8.17 19.04 -6.96
C TYR A 141 8.86 18.55 -5.67
N ILE A 142 10.03 19.11 -5.35
CA ILE A 142 10.77 18.83 -4.11
C ILE A 142 10.67 20.04 -3.18
N ARG A 143 10.01 19.86 -2.03
CA ARG A 143 9.90 20.89 -0.98
C ARG A 143 11.07 20.89 -0.01
N ASN A 144 11.30 22.04 0.64
CA ASN A 144 12.26 22.21 1.75
C ASN A 144 13.73 21.86 1.43
N LEU A 145 14.17 22.09 0.19
CA LEU A 145 15.56 21.88 -0.20
C LEU A 145 16.45 23.03 0.33
N LYS A 146 17.35 22.72 1.26
CA LYS A 146 18.26 23.70 1.88
C LYS A 146 19.55 23.83 1.05
N GLY A 147 19.85 25.02 0.53
CA GLY A 147 21.18 25.34 -0.04
C GLY A 147 21.29 25.46 -1.56
N LEU A 148 20.19 25.58 -2.30
CA LEU A 148 20.24 26.13 -3.65
C LEU A 148 20.13 27.66 -3.56
N CYS A 149 21.28 28.32 -3.54
CA CYS A 149 21.41 29.75 -3.83
C CYS A 149 21.70 29.91 -5.33
#